data_AF-A0A1J3HUR5-F1
#
_entry.id   AF-A0A1J3HUR5-F1
#
_cell.length_a   1.000
_cell.length_b   1.000
_cell.length_c   1.000
_cell.angle_alpha   90.00
_cell.angle_beta   90.00
_cell.angle_gamma   90.00
#
_symmetry.space_group_name_H-M   'P 1'
#
loop_
_entity.id
_entity.type
_entity.pdbx_description
1 polymer ?
#
loop_
_entity_poly.entity_id
_entity_poly.type
_entity_poly.pdbx_seq_one_letter_code
_entity_poly.pdbx_strand_id
1 'polypeptide(L)'
;DETAAVHIQLWGDECDAFEAGDIVKLTSGIFSYVRNSGLVLRAGKRGKMEKMGEFTIAFVETPNVSEIQWNPDPENPKRYIQNGAVSAYSRVFPPLP
;
A
#
# COMPACT_ATOMS: atom_id res chain seq x y z
N ASP A 1 -4.44 6.70 4.36
CA ASP A 1 -4.93 8.04 4.75
C ASP A 1 -6.44 7.93 4.95
N GLU A 2 -7.21 9.02 4.94
CA GLU A 2 -8.68 8.97 5.06
C GLU A 2 -9.38 8.31 3.86
N THR A 3 -8.65 8.02 2.77
CA THR A 3 -9.22 7.49 1.53
C THR A 3 -9.07 5.98 1.39
N ALA A 4 -7.91 5.45 1.76
CA ALA A 4 -7.58 4.03 1.63
C ALA A 4 -6.33 3.64 2.42
N ALA A 5 -6.12 2.33 2.55
CA ALA A 5 -4.87 1.72 3.01
C ALA A 5 -4.10 1.04 1.87
N VAL A 6 -2.80 0.89 2.05
CA VAL A 6 -1.91 0.20 1.12
C VAL A 6 -0.69 -0.33 1.88
N HIS A 7 -0.17 -1.47 1.45
CA HIS A 7 1.12 -1.99 1.89
C HIS A 7 2.26 -1.19 1.25
N ILE A 8 3.20 -0.75 2.09
CA ILE A 8 4.44 -0.14 1.66
C ILE A 8 5.57 -1.16 1.69
N GLN A 9 6.40 -1.16 0.65
CA GLN A 9 7.60 -2.00 0.58
C GLN A 9 8.83 -1.12 0.79
N LEU A 10 9.57 -1.42 1.86
CA LEU A 10 10.80 -0.74 2.26
C LEU A 10 12.01 -1.64 1.95
N TRP A 11 13.17 -1.03 1.73
CA TRP A 11 14.42 -1.76 1.45
C TRP A 11 15.62 -1.19 2.21
N GLY A 12 16.49 -2.08 2.68
CA GLY A 12 17.75 -1.70 3.34
C GLY A 12 17.50 -0.79 4.54
N ASP A 13 18.22 0.33 4.58
CA ASP A 13 18.17 1.30 5.68
C ASP A 13 16.77 1.92 5.90
N GLU A 14 15.87 1.87 4.91
CA GLU A 14 14.49 2.32 5.07
C GLU A 14 13.71 1.47 6.09
N CYS A 15 14.07 0.18 6.24
CA CYS A 15 13.41 -0.72 7.18
C CYS A 15 13.63 -0.31 8.64
N ASP A 16 14.76 0.33 8.94
CA ASP A 16 15.13 0.78 10.28
C ASP A 16 14.76 2.26 10.51
N ALA A 17 14.33 2.97 9.46
CA ALA A 17 14.06 4.41 9.49
C ALA A 17 12.63 4.77 9.90
N PHE A 18 11.70 3.82 9.85
CA PHE A 18 10.27 4.05 10.09
C PHE A 18 9.68 3.03 11.05
N GLU A 19 8.78 3.51 11.91
CA GLU A 19 8.06 2.67 12.87
C GLU A 19 6.54 2.82 12.70
N ALA A 20 5.79 1.88 13.27
CA ALA A 20 4.33 1.97 13.29
C ALA A 20 3.88 3.23 14.03
N GLY A 21 3.02 4.03 13.41
CA GLY A 21 2.53 5.31 13.96
C GLY A 21 3.21 6.54 13.37
N ASP A 22 4.30 6.36 12.61
CA ASP A 22 4.94 7.44 11.86
C ASP A 22 4.02 8.01 10.79
N ILE A 23 3.96 9.34 10.72
CA ILE A 23 3.39 10.04 9.59
C ILE A 23 4.50 10.24 8.57
N VAL A 24 4.34 9.62 7.40
CA VAL A 24 5.35 9.64 6.34
C VAL A 24 4.84 10.34 5.09
N LYS A 25 5.66 11.25 4.56
CA LYS A 25 5.46 11.83 3.22
C LYS A 25 6.29 11.05 2.21
N LEU A 26 5.60 10.40 1.28
CA LEU A 26 6.22 9.81 0.09
C LEU A 26 6.06 10.75 -1.10
N THR A 27 7.17 11.14 -1.73
CA THR A 27 7.19 11.89 -2.99
C THR A 27 7.74 11.03 -4.11
N SER A 28 7.21 11.17 -5.32
CA SER A 28 7.58 10.34 -6.49
C SER A 28 7.51 8.83 -6.21
N GLY A 29 6.51 8.42 -5.43
CA GLY A 29 6.21 7.02 -5.15
C GLY A 29 5.71 6.29 -6.39
N ILE A 30 5.90 4.97 -6.41
CA ILE A 30 5.42 4.11 -7.48
C ILE A 30 4.72 2.88 -6.91
N PHE A 31 3.71 2.42 -7.64
CA PHE A 31 3.10 1.12 -7.38
C PHE A 31 3.84 0.03 -8.16
N SER A 32 4.03 -1.11 -7.51
CA SER A 32 4.55 -2.33 -8.14
C SER A 32 3.58 -3.48 -7.85
N TYR A 33 3.27 -4.27 -8.86
CA TYR A 33 2.47 -5.48 -8.66
C TYR A 33 3.38 -6.66 -8.37
N VAL A 34 3.27 -7.20 -7.16
CA VAL A 34 4.06 -8.35 -6.71
C VAL A 34 3.15 -9.57 -6.64
N ARG A 35 3.52 -10.63 -7.35
CA ARG A 35 2.76 -11.88 -7.34
C ARG A 35 2.59 -12.35 -5.88
N ASN A 36 1.36 -12.70 -5.50
CA ASN A 36 0.92 -13.10 -4.15
C ASN A 36 0.83 -11.97 -3.09
N SER A 37 1.48 -10.83 -3.29
CA SER A 37 1.41 -9.67 -2.36
C SER A 37 0.52 -8.54 -2.86
N GLY A 38 0.08 -8.59 -4.11
CA GLY A 38 -0.79 -7.58 -4.73
C GLY A 38 -0.03 -6.31 -5.10
N LEU A 39 -0.74 -5.19 -5.15
CA LEU A 39 -0.13 -3.87 -5.37
C LEU A 39 0.59 -3.41 -4.09
N VAL A 40 1.86 -3.06 -4.20
CA VAL A 40 2.62 -2.44 -3.11
C VAL A 40 3.10 -1.06 -3.52
N LEU A 41 3.10 -0.11 -2.59
CA LEU A 41 3.66 1.22 -2.77
C LEU A 41 5.13 1.21 -2.34
N ARG A 42 5.99 1.93 -3.05
CA ARG A 42 7.40 2.08 -2.69
C ARG A 42 7.99 3.37 -3.21
N ALA A 43 9.12 3.78 -2.65
CA ALA A 43 9.95 4.80 -3.27
C ALA A 43 10.52 4.28 -4.60
N GLY A 44 10.35 5.05 -5.68
CA GLY A 44 11.05 4.80 -6.94
C GLY A 44 12.51 5.28 -6.87
N LYS A 45 13.26 5.16 -7.98
CA LYS A 45 14.66 5.65 -8.05
C LYS A 45 14.81 7.15 -7.69
N ARG A 46 13.77 7.94 -7.95
CA ARG A 46 13.68 9.37 -7.61
C ARG A 46 12.69 9.63 -6.47
N GLY A 47 12.23 8.58 -5.81
CA GLY A 47 11.31 8.65 -4.70
C GLY A 47 12.03 9.10 -3.43
N LYS A 48 11.31 9.77 -2.55
CA LYS A 48 11.80 10.15 -1.22
C LYS A 48 10.72 9.90 -0.20
N MET A 49 11.07 9.22 0.88
CA MET A 49 10.24 9.06 2.06
C MET A 49 10.81 9.87 3.21
N GLU A 50 9.95 10.61 3.90
CA GLU A 50 10.34 11.51 4.98
C GLU A 50 9.33 11.41 6.12
N LYS A 51 9.81 11.18 7.34
CA LYS A 51 8.99 11.28 8.55
C LYS A 51 8.63 12.74 8.78
N MET A 52 7.33 13.02 8.87
CA MET A 52 6.76 14.36 9.09
C MET A 52 6.29 14.56 10.53
N GLY A 53 6.07 13.47 11.27
CA GLY A 53 5.57 13.50 12.64
C GLY A 53 4.99 12.15 13.05
N GLU A 54 4.13 12.15 14.06
CA GLU A 54 3.50 10.96 14.64
C GLU A 54 2.03 11.25 15.03
N PHE A 55 1.19 10.21 15.04
CA PHE A 55 -0.11 10.08 15.72
C PHE A 55 -1.30 10.98 15.28
N THR A 56 -1.09 12.12 14.64
CA THR A 56 -2.12 13.17 14.46
C THR A 56 -2.85 13.21 13.10
N ILE A 57 -2.80 12.13 12.31
CA ILE A 57 -3.51 12.05 11.03
C ILE A 57 -4.55 10.92 11.06
N ALA A 58 -5.76 11.24 10.61
CA ALA A 58 -6.83 10.24 10.46
C ALA A 58 -6.54 9.30 9.28
N PHE A 59 -6.93 8.03 9.44
CA PHE A 59 -6.76 7.02 8.43
C PHE A 59 -7.91 6.00 8.43
N VAL A 60 -8.10 5.33 7.31
CA VAL A 60 -8.95 4.15 7.18
C VAL A 60 -8.12 2.93 6.82
N GLU A 61 -8.52 1.76 7.29
CA GLU A 61 -7.90 0.47 6.91
C GLU A 61 -8.57 -0.17 5.68
N THR A 62 -9.82 0.22 5.40
CA THR A 62 -10.63 -0.32 4.31
C THR A 62 -11.13 0.83 3.42
N PRO A 63 -10.96 0.76 2.09
CA PRO A 63 -10.39 -0.37 1.34
C PRO A 63 -8.85 -0.44 1.45
N ASN A 64 -8.31 -1.67 1.51
CA ASN A 64 -6.89 -1.92 1.33
C ASN A 64 -6.58 -2.21 -0.15
N VAL A 65 -5.92 -1.28 -0.81
CA VAL A 65 -5.59 -1.33 -2.24
C VAL A 65 -4.68 -2.51 -2.58
N SER A 66 -3.83 -2.93 -1.64
CA SER A 66 -2.94 -4.09 -1.80
C SER A 66 -3.69 -5.42 -1.83
N GLU A 67 -4.91 -5.44 -1.31
CA GLU A 67 -5.76 -6.63 -1.28
C GLU A 67 -6.86 -6.63 -2.36
N ILE A 68 -6.79 -5.69 -3.31
CA ILE A 68 -7.66 -5.70 -4.49
C ILE A 68 -7.19 -6.78 -5.47
N GLN A 69 -8.13 -7.59 -5.94
CA GLN A 69 -7.87 -8.54 -7.02
C GLN A 69 -7.89 -7.82 -8.37
N TRP A 70 -6.77 -7.92 -9.07
CA TRP A 70 -6.59 -7.39 -10.42
C TRP A 70 -6.55 -8.55 -11.42
N ASN A 71 -7.49 -8.55 -12.36
CA ASN A 71 -7.55 -9.56 -13.43
C ASN A 71 -7.07 -8.94 -14.75
N PRO A 72 -6.38 -9.69 -15.63
CA PRO A 72 -6.10 -9.21 -16.98
C PRO A 72 -7.39 -8.83 -17.69
N ASP A 73 -7.38 -7.68 -18.35
CA ASP A 73 -8.51 -7.24 -19.17
C ASP A 73 -8.65 -8.20 -20.39
N PRO A 74 -9.82 -8.85 -20.56
CA PRO A 74 -10.03 -9.80 -21.66
C PRO A 74 -9.99 -9.13 -23.04
N GLU A 75 -10.27 -7.82 -23.13
CA GLU A 75 -10.21 -7.05 -24.38
C GLU A 75 -8.80 -6.48 -24.63
N ASN A 76 -8.02 -6.25 -23.56
CA ASN A 76 -6.67 -5.71 -23.66
C ASN A 76 -5.70 -6.36 -22.66
N PRO A 77 -4.93 -7.39 -23.07
CA PRO A 77 -4.02 -8.11 -22.18
C PRO A 77 -2.92 -7.27 -21.50
N LYS A 78 -2.71 -6.02 -21.93
CA LYS A 78 -1.77 -5.07 -21.30
C LYS A 78 -2.38 -4.30 -20.13
N ARG A 79 -3.69 -4.42 -19.91
CA ARG A 79 -4.42 -3.74 -18.84
C ARG A 79 -4.90 -4.74 -17.81
N TYR A 80 -5.14 -4.24 -16.61
CA TYR A 80 -5.77 -4.97 -15.53
C TYR A 80 -7.06 -4.25 -15.15
N ILE A 81 -8.10 -5.02 -14.89
CA ILE A 81 -9.38 -4.55 -14.37
C ILE A 81 -9.52 -4.91 -12.90
N GLN A 82 -10.08 -3.97 -12.13
CA GLN A 82 -10.39 -4.17 -10.72
C GLN A 82 -11.61 -5.06 -10.59
N ASN A 83 -11.47 -6.20 -9.90
CA ASN A 83 -12.58 -7.10 -9.61
C ASN A 83 -13.26 -6.75 -8.27
N GLY A 84 -12.46 -6.42 -7.25
CA GLY A 84 -12.93 -6.10 -5.90
C GLY A 84 -11.89 -6.36 -4.82
N ALA A 85 -12.16 -5.89 -3.60
CA ALA A 85 -11.34 -6.21 -2.43
C ALA A 85 -11.58 -7.68 -2.02
N VAL A 86 -10.50 -8.41 -1.73
CA VAL A 86 -10.59 -9.84 -1.37
C VAL A 86 -11.14 -10.06 0.05
N SER A 87 -11.08 -9.04 0.92
CA SER A 87 -11.52 -9.13 2.32
C SER A 87 -12.04 -7.78 2.83
N ALA A 88 -12.95 -7.80 3.81
CA ALA A 88 -13.48 -6.62 4.49
C ALA A 88 -12.47 -6.00 5.49
N TYR A 89 -11.53 -6.83 5.97
CA TYR A 89 -10.46 -6.47 6.90
C TYR A 89 -9.11 -6.97 6.37
N SER A 90 -8.00 -6.42 6.87
CA SER A 90 -6.68 -6.89 6.44
C SER A 90 -6.49 -8.38 6.72
N ARG A 91 -5.96 -9.12 5.74
CA ARG A 91 -5.61 -10.54 5.91
C ARG A 91 -4.28 -10.74 6.63
N VAL A 92 -3.42 -9.72 6.63
CA VAL A 92 -2.12 -9.74 7.33
C VAL A 92 -2.28 -9.29 8.78
N PHE A 93 -3.13 -8.30 9.01
CA PHE A 93 -3.43 -7.74 10.33
C PHE A 93 -4.93 -7.88 10.63
N PRO A 94 -5.42 -9.09 10.95
CA PRO A 94 -6.82 -9.27 11.28
C PRO A 94 -7.18 -8.51 12.56
N PRO A 95 -8.43 -8.03 12.70
CA PRO A 95 -8.89 -7.36 13.91
C PRO A 95 -8.71 -8.27 15.13
N LEU A 96 -8.34 -7.66 16.25
CA LEU A 96 -8.24 -8.37 17.53
C LEU A 96 -9.64 -8.81 17.99
N PRO A 97 -9.76 -9.96 18.70
CA PRO A 97 -11.03 -10.45 19.22
C PRO A 97 -11.73 -9.50 20.19
#